data_AF-A0AAP7QSM0-F1
#
_entry.id   AF-A0AAP7QSM0-F1
#
_cell.length_a   1.000
_cell.length_b   1.000
_cell.length_c   1.000
_cell.angle_alpha   90.00
_cell.angle_beta   90.00
_cell.angle_gamma   90.00
#
_symmetry.space_group_name_H-M   'P 1'
#
loop_
_entity.id
_entity.type
_entity.pdbx_description
1 polymer ?
#
loop_
_entity_poly.entity_id
_entity_poly.type
_entity_poly.pdbx_seq_one_letter_code
_entity_poly.pdbx_strand_id
1 'polypeptide(L)' 'MSEQKAAEVNQLIEDISQKLNMLNIGVIKAEDFSPDKYEDIEFLHQMVMKKSSFSPSEMQAIASELKNLRK' A
#
# COMPACT_ATOMS: atom_id res chain seq x y z
N MET A 1 3.36 -20.27 1.82
CA MET A 1 4.06 -19.01 1.49
C MET A 1 4.40 -18.33 2.80
N SER A 2 5.67 -17.98 3.01
CA SER A 2 6.23 -17.68 4.34
C SER A 2 5.65 -16.43 4.99
N GLU A 3 5.43 -16.49 6.31
CA GLU A 3 5.01 -15.37 7.19
C GLU A 3 5.82 -14.08 6.98
N GLN A 4 7.08 -14.19 6.56
CA GLN A 4 7.95 -13.04 6.27
C GLN A 4 7.41 -12.12 5.17
N LYS A 5 6.90 -12.67 4.05
CA LYS A 5 6.36 -11.84 2.96
C LYS A 5 5.09 -11.10 3.40
N ALA A 6 4.29 -11.71 4.26
CA ALA A 6 3.10 -11.06 4.80
C ALA A 6 3.49 -9.90 5.73
N ALA A 7 4.51 -10.07 6.57
CA ALA A 7 5.02 -8.99 7.41
C ALA A 7 5.59 -7.83 6.56
N GLU A 8 6.32 -8.12 5.49
CA GLU A 8 6.84 -7.09 4.58
C GLU A 8 5.71 -6.32 3.90
N VAL A 9 4.71 -7.02 3.34
CA VAL A 9 3.56 -6.35 2.69
C VAL A 9 2.79 -5.47 3.67
N ASN A 10 2.58 -5.94 4.91
CA ASN A 10 1.96 -5.13 5.96
C ASN A 10 2.73 -3.83 6.17
N GLN A 11 4.06 -3.92 6.28
CA GLN A 11 4.91 -2.75 6.47
C GLN A 11 4.81 -1.78 5.28
N LEU A 12 4.86 -2.27 4.03
CA LEU A 12 4.75 -1.44 2.83
C LEU A 12 3.43 -0.66 2.78
N ILE A 13 2.32 -1.30 3.16
CA ILE A 13 1.01 -0.66 3.13
C ILE A 13 0.85 0.35 4.26
N GLU A 14 1.37 0.03 5.46
CA GLU A 14 1.35 0.95 6.60
C GLU A 14 2.14 2.22 6.29
N ASP A 15 3.33 2.04 5.73
CA ASP A 15 4.20 3.09 5.20
C ASP A 15 3.46 4.03 4.22
N ILE A 16 2.80 3.47 3.19
CA ILE A 16 2.01 4.26 2.23
C ILE A 16 0.87 4.99 2.93
N SER A 17 0.16 4.31 3.83
CA SER A 17 -0.99 4.87 4.55
C SER A 17 -0.59 6.04 5.44
N GLN A 18 0.53 5.91 6.16
CA GLN A 18 1.10 6.99 6.97
C GLN A 18 1.51 8.17 6.09
N LYS A 19 2.19 7.90 4.96
CA LYS A 19 2.65 8.93 4.02
C LYS A 19 1.51 9.76 3.44
N LEU A 20 0.38 9.13 3.15
CA LEU A 20 -0.81 9.79 2.61
C LEU A 20 -1.73 10.38 3.69
N ASN A 21 -1.35 10.29 4.97
CA ASN A 21 -2.22 10.64 6.11
C ASN A 21 -3.58 9.92 6.06
N MET A 22 -3.59 8.69 5.55
CA MET A 22 -4.77 7.88 5.27
C MET A 22 -5.12 6.93 6.41
N LEU A 23 -4.95 7.38 7.67
CA LEU A 23 -5.22 6.59 8.89
C LEU A 23 -6.65 5.99 8.94
N ASN A 24 -7.59 6.55 8.17
CA ASN A 24 -8.97 6.08 8.08
C ASN A 24 -9.23 5.02 7.01
N ILE A 25 -8.25 4.63 6.18
CA ILE A 25 -8.48 3.63 5.11
C ILE A 25 -8.68 2.21 5.66
N GLY A 26 -8.40 2.00 6.95
CA GLY A 26 -8.79 0.79 7.66
C GLY A 26 -7.85 -0.36 7.34
N VAL A 27 -7.11 -0.78 8.37
CA VAL A 27 -6.44 -2.08 8.57
C VAL A 27 -6.37 -2.95 7.31
N ILE A 28 -5.63 -2.49 6.31
CA ILE A 28 -5.39 -3.29 5.12
C ILE A 28 -4.27 -4.26 5.51
N LYS A 29 -4.57 -5.55 5.56
CA LYS A 29 -3.60 -6.57 5.95
C LYS A 29 -3.03 -7.25 4.71
N ALA A 30 -1.79 -7.68 4.81
CA ALA A 30 -1.12 -8.53 3.82
C ALA A 30 -1.90 -9.81 3.50
N GLU A 31 -2.72 -10.28 4.45
CA GLU A 31 -3.62 -11.43 4.30
C GLU A 31 -4.70 -11.18 3.22
N ASP A 32 -5.05 -9.92 2.96
CA ASP A 32 -6.02 -9.52 1.94
C ASP A 32 -5.39 -9.42 0.53
N PHE A 33 -4.07 -9.61 0.41
CA PHE A 33 -3.35 -9.53 -0.86
C PHE A 33 -2.89 -10.90 -1.32
N SER A 34 -2.99 -11.09 -2.64
CA SER A 34 -2.38 -12.25 -3.26
C SER A 34 -0.85 -12.07 -3.34
N PRO A 35 -0.07 -13.15 -3.26
CA PRO A 35 1.39 -13.08 -3.37
C PRO A 35 1.89 -12.51 -4.70
N ASP A 36 1.12 -12.69 -5.77
CA ASP A 36 1.29 -12.08 -7.10
C ASP A 36 1.17 -10.56 -7.10
N LYS A 37 0.64 -9.96 -6.03
CA LYS A 37 0.52 -8.51 -5.83
C LYS A 37 1.67 -7.90 -5.05
N TYR A 38 2.62 -8.71 -4.57
CA TYR A 38 3.78 -8.21 -3.82
C TYR A 38 4.57 -7.19 -4.64
N GLU A 39 4.93 -7.53 -5.89
CA GLU A 39 5.71 -6.65 -6.77
C GLU A 39 4.97 -5.35 -7.09
N ASP A 40 3.65 -5.42 -7.31
CA ASP A 40 2.80 -4.26 -7.54
C ASP A 40 2.79 -3.32 -6.31
N ILE A 41 2.67 -3.88 -5.10
CA ILE A 41 2.66 -3.12 -3.84
C ILE A 41 4.03 -2.50 -3.56
N GLU A 42 5.12 -3.24 -3.75
CA GLU A 42 6.48 -2.75 -3.60
C GLU A 42 6.76 -1.59 -4.56
N PHE A 43 6.33 -1.72 -5.82
CA PHE A 43 6.46 -0.66 -6.81
C PHE A 43 5.69 0.61 -6.40
N LEU A 44 4.45 0.45 -5.95
CA LEU A 44 3.62 1.56 -5.47
C LEU A 44 4.26 2.23 -4.25
N HIS A 45 4.75 1.45 -3.29
CA HIS A 45 5.47 1.95 -2.11
C HIS A 45 6.67 2.82 -2.51
N GLN A 46 7.53 2.32 -3.40
CA GLN A 46 8.69 3.08 -3.85
C GLN A 46 8.29 4.39 -4.53
N MET A 47 7.25 4.37 -5.36
CA MET A 47 6.75 5.57 -6.03
C MET A 47 6.22 6.59 -5.02
N VAL A 48 5.49 6.12 -4.01
CA VAL A 48 4.92 6.97 -2.96
C VAL A 48 6.02 7.56 -2.07
N MET A 49 7.02 6.74 -1.69
CA MET A 49 8.09 7.17 -0.80
C MET A 49 9.08 8.13 -1.44
N LYS A 50 9.30 8.02 -2.75
CA LYS A 50 10.13 8.98 -3.51
C LYS A 50 9.53 10.39 -3.55
N LYS A 51 8.23 10.54 -3.31
CA LYS A 51 7.55 11.83 -3.36
C LYS A 51 7.43 12.44 -1.97
N SER A 52 7.57 13.75 -1.89
CA SER A 52 7.50 14.51 -0.63
C SER A 52 6.06 14.87 -0.25
N SER A 53 5.20 15.16 -1.23
CA SER A 53 3.81 15.55 -1.01
C SER A 53 2.90 15.08 -2.16
N PHE A 54 1.61 14.98 -1.87
CA PHE A 54 0.58 14.55 -2.80
C PHE A 54 -0.58 15.54 -2.79
N SER A 55 -1.12 15.83 -3.96
CA SER A 55 -2.40 16.54 -4.07
C SER A 55 -3.57 15.62 -3.68
N PRO A 56 -4.75 16.18 -3.35
CA PRO A 56 -5.94 15.39 -3.01
C PRO A 56 -6.32 14.35 -4.07
N SER A 57 -6.22 14.72 -5.35
CA SER A 57 -6.53 13.82 -6.47
C SER A 57 -5.54 12.65 -6.55
N GLU A 58 -4.26 12.88 -6.27
CA GLU A 58 -3.25 11.82 -6.25
C GLU A 58 -3.46 10.87 -5.08
N MET A 59 -3.75 11.41 -3.88
CA MET A 59 -4.08 10.58 -2.73
C MET A 59 -5.28 9.68 -3.01
N GLN A 60 -6.32 10.21 -3.68
CA GLN A 60 -7.48 9.41 -4.10
C GLN A 60 -7.12 8.34 -5.15
N ALA A 61 -6.26 8.66 -6.11
CA ALA A 61 -5.79 7.71 -7.12
C ALA A 61 -5.01 6.56 -6.48
N ILE A 62 -4.08 6.87 -5.57
CA ILE A 62 -3.27 5.87 -4.86
C ILE A 62 -4.14 4.99 -3.96
N ALA A 63 -5.10 5.58 -3.24
CA ALA A 63 -6.04 4.79 -2.44
C ALA A 63 -6.94 3.89 -3.29
N SER A 64 -7.31 4.32 -4.49
CA SER A 64 -8.07 3.50 -5.43
C SER A 64 -7.22 2.32 -5.92
N GLU A 65 -5.94 2.56 -6.24
CA GLU A 65 -5.03 1.47 -6.61
C GLU A 65 -4.78 0.48 -5.48
N LEU A 66 -4.53 0.95 -4.25
CA LEU A 66 -4.42 0.06 -3.10
C LEU A 66 -5.67 -0.82 -2.91
N LYS A 67 -6.86 -0.30 -3.19
CA LYS A 67 -8.10 -1.07 -3.17
C LYS A 67 -8.20 -2.06 -4.33
N ASN A 68 -7.72 -1.70 -5.53
CA ASN A 68 -7.71 -2.58 -6.70
C ASN A 68 -6.74 -3.76 -6.54
N LEU A 69 -5.67 -3.57 -5.75
CA LEU A 69 -4.70 -4.62 -5.44
C LEU A 69 -5.24 -5.64 -4.42
N ARG A 70 -6.31 -5.30 -3.69
CA ARG A 70 -6.97 -6.21 -2.75
C ARG A 70 -7.70 -7.33 -3.50
N LYS A 71 -7.63 -8.55 -2.97
CA LYS A 71 -8.29 -9.74 -3.53
C LYS A 71 -9.81 -9.73 -3.38
#